data_AF-A0A248L8Y0-F1
#
_entry.id   AF-A0A248L8Y0-F1
#
_cell.length_a   1.000
_cell.length_b   1.000
_cell.length_c   1.000
_cell.angle_alpha   90.00
_cell.angle_beta   90.00
_cell.angle_gamma   90.00
#
_symmetry.space_group_name_H-M   'P 1'
#
loop_
_entity.id
_entity.type
_entity.pdbx_description
1 polymer ?
#
loop_
_entity_poly.entity_id
_entity_poly.type
_entity_poly.pdbx_seq_one_letter_code
_entity_poly.pdbx_strand_id
1 'polypeptide(L)'
;MKTIGLVRHHRVTEGYPTKGWISASDIEAWIERYDSSAIDVKPVELGQTDWTICYASSMPRAIQTAESVYEDEIIVTDLLREVPFPTINSRIRLPFLAWAIIGRLVAPFSKRIQAQIKDANQRIEVLLNQLAFENNERVLLVGHGGMMLLMRTALKKRGYTGPRFRHPRNGMLYQFEKSEVRR
;
A
#
# COMPACT_ATOMS: atom_id res chain seq x y z
N MET A 1 -5.83 23.92 -3.45
CA MET A 1 -4.51 23.30 -3.11
C MET A 1 -4.74 21.81 -3.05
N LYS A 2 -3.96 20.99 -3.75
CA LYS A 2 -4.25 19.56 -3.79
C LYS A 2 -3.47 18.79 -2.73
N THR A 3 -4.19 18.07 -1.88
CA THR A 3 -3.70 17.29 -0.75
C THR A 3 -4.05 15.82 -0.95
N ILE A 4 -3.05 14.94 -0.80
CA ILE A 4 -3.19 13.49 -0.88
C ILE A 4 -2.65 12.87 0.41
N GLY A 5 -3.50 12.18 1.15
CA GLY A 5 -3.14 11.40 2.32
C GLY A 5 -2.89 9.96 1.94
N LEU A 6 -1.78 9.37 2.39
CA LEU A 6 -1.52 7.94 2.27
C LEU A 6 -1.64 7.29 3.65
N VAL A 7 -2.44 6.24 3.78
CA VAL A 7 -2.57 5.43 5.00
C VAL A 7 -2.30 3.98 4.65
N ARG A 8 -1.42 3.33 5.41
CA ARG A 8 -1.27 1.87 5.35
C ARG A 8 -2.38 1.24 6.19
N HIS A 9 -2.98 0.17 5.67
CA HIS A 9 -3.93 -0.67 6.39
C HIS A 9 -3.49 -0.98 7.83
N HIS A 10 -4.43 -1.23 8.73
CA HIS A 10 -4.19 -1.68 10.10
C HIS A 10 -3.42 -3.00 10.18
N ARG A 11 -2.81 -3.28 11.32
CA ARG A 11 -2.07 -4.53 11.49
C ARG A 11 -3.04 -5.71 11.38
N VAL A 12 -2.68 -6.75 10.63
CA VAL A 12 -3.47 -7.99 10.55
C VAL A 12 -3.12 -8.90 11.73
N THR A 13 -4.14 -9.53 12.33
CA THR A 13 -4.01 -10.34 13.55
C THR A 13 -3.18 -11.61 13.36
N GLU A 14 -3.24 -12.26 12.19
CA GLU A 14 -2.41 -13.43 11.81
C GLU A 14 -0.91 -13.19 12.05
N GLY A 15 -0.46 -11.94 11.88
CA GLY A 15 0.96 -11.60 12.00
C GLY A 15 1.83 -12.27 10.94
N TYR A 16 3.14 -12.29 11.20
CA TYR A 16 4.12 -12.93 10.32
C TYR A 16 4.53 -14.30 10.88
N PRO A 17 4.81 -15.30 10.02
CA PRO A 17 5.24 -16.62 10.47
C PRO A 17 6.70 -16.55 10.94
N THR A 18 6.90 -16.16 12.21
CA THR A 18 8.24 -15.91 12.77
C THR A 18 8.91 -17.16 13.34
N LYS A 19 8.17 -18.27 13.47
CA LYS A 19 8.67 -19.53 14.04
C LYS A 19 8.91 -20.57 12.96
N GLY A 20 10.06 -21.23 13.04
CA GLY A 20 10.38 -22.39 12.21
C GLY A 20 10.91 -22.04 10.81
N TRP A 21 11.05 -23.10 10.02
CA TRP A 21 11.56 -23.07 8.66
C TRP A 21 10.41 -23.35 7.70
N ILE A 22 10.04 -22.36 6.90
CA ILE A 22 8.86 -22.43 6.03
C ILE A 22 9.31 -22.59 4.57
N SER A 23 8.59 -23.38 3.80
CA SER A 23 8.76 -23.51 2.35
C SER A 23 8.08 -22.36 1.60
N ALA A 24 8.24 -22.33 0.28
CA ALA A 24 7.48 -21.43 -0.58
C ALA A 24 5.96 -21.69 -0.50
N SER A 25 5.53 -22.96 -0.42
CA SER A 25 4.12 -23.32 -0.27
C SER A 25 3.55 -22.92 1.09
N ASP A 26 4.36 -22.98 2.15
CA ASP A 26 3.96 -22.52 3.49
C ASP A 26 3.70 -21.00 3.48
N ILE A 27 4.47 -20.22 2.69
CA ILE A 27 4.25 -18.78 2.49
C ILE A 27 2.94 -18.53 1.74
N GLU A 28 2.66 -19.29 0.68
CA GLU A 28 1.42 -19.15 -0.09
C GLU A 28 0.19 -19.41 0.81
N ALA A 29 0.20 -20.52 1.55
CA ALA A 29 -0.86 -20.83 2.51
C ALA A 29 -0.97 -19.77 3.62
N TRP A 30 0.15 -19.19 4.06
CA TRP A 30 0.12 -18.07 5.01
C TRP A 30 -0.48 -16.80 4.40
N ILE A 31 -0.20 -16.48 3.13
CA ILE A 31 -0.78 -15.33 2.44
C ILE A 31 -2.32 -15.46 2.39
N GLU A 32 -2.84 -16.65 2.09
CA GLU A 32 -4.29 -16.90 2.05
C GLU A 32 -4.95 -16.68 3.43
N ARG A 33 -4.34 -17.18 4.51
CA ARG A 33 -4.81 -16.91 5.87
C ARG A 33 -4.70 -15.44 6.24
N TYR A 34 -3.60 -14.78 5.85
CA TYR A 34 -3.37 -13.37 6.12
C TYR A 34 -4.41 -12.47 5.42
N ASP A 35 -4.77 -12.79 4.17
CA ASP A 35 -5.75 -12.03 3.38
C ASP A 35 -7.18 -12.17 3.90
N SER A 36 -7.49 -13.26 4.62
CA SER A 36 -8.80 -13.52 5.23
C SER A 36 -8.88 -13.18 6.73
N SER A 37 -7.77 -12.76 7.34
CA SER A 37 -7.70 -12.47 8.78
C SER A 37 -8.20 -11.08 9.14
N ALA A 38 -8.67 -10.95 10.38
CA ALA A 38 -9.09 -9.67 10.95
C ALA A 38 -7.92 -8.68 11.11
N ILE A 39 -8.27 -7.40 11.28
CA ILE A 39 -7.33 -6.33 11.60
C ILE A 39 -7.42 -5.93 13.08
N ASP A 40 -6.29 -5.56 13.65
CA ASP A 40 -6.15 -4.87 14.94
C ASP A 40 -6.42 -3.38 14.71
N VAL A 41 -7.69 -2.99 14.79
CA VAL A 41 -8.15 -1.62 14.58
C VAL A 41 -7.66 -0.73 15.73
N LYS A 42 -6.94 0.33 15.37
CA LYS A 42 -6.53 1.39 16.30
C LYS A 42 -6.97 2.74 15.78
N PRO A 43 -7.19 3.73 16.66
CA PRO A 43 -7.44 5.09 16.21
C PRO A 43 -6.33 5.55 15.26
N VAL A 44 -6.73 6.10 14.10
CA VAL A 44 -5.83 6.74 13.15
C VAL A 44 -6.03 8.24 13.25
N GLU A 45 -4.96 8.96 13.57
CA GLU A 45 -4.99 10.42 13.51
C GLU A 45 -4.91 10.85 12.04
N LEU A 46 -6.07 11.22 11.47
CA LEU A 46 -6.18 11.76 10.12
C LEU A 46 -5.85 13.27 10.01
N GLY A 47 -5.32 13.84 11.10
CA GLY A 47 -4.99 15.25 11.20
C GLY A 47 -6.24 16.15 11.21
N GLN A 48 -6.05 17.42 10.90
CA GLN A 48 -7.14 18.42 10.80
C GLN A 48 -7.66 18.58 9.36
N THR A 49 -7.15 17.78 8.43
CA THR A 49 -7.61 17.78 7.05
C THR A 49 -8.98 17.11 7.00
N ASP A 50 -10.01 17.86 6.63
CA ASP A 50 -11.31 17.28 6.32
C ASP A 50 -11.22 16.59 4.94
N TRP A 51 -11.21 15.26 4.92
CA TRP A 51 -10.99 14.48 3.71
C TRP A 51 -12.29 14.40 2.90
N THR A 52 -12.27 14.78 1.62
CA THR A 52 -13.50 14.87 0.83
C THR A 52 -13.85 13.57 0.11
N ILE A 53 -12.88 12.67 -0.03
CA ILE A 53 -13.05 11.39 -0.70
C ILE A 53 -11.99 10.39 -0.22
N CYS A 54 -12.38 9.12 -0.10
CA CYS A 54 -11.48 8.04 0.27
C CYS A 54 -11.45 6.95 -0.81
N TYR A 55 -10.24 6.56 -1.23
CA TYR A 55 -10.03 5.38 -2.06
C TYR A 55 -9.35 4.29 -1.24
N ALA A 56 -9.88 3.08 -1.31
CA ALA A 56 -9.30 1.91 -0.68
C ALA A 56 -8.82 0.90 -1.72
N SER A 57 -7.70 0.23 -1.44
CA SER A 57 -7.36 -1.00 -2.15
C SER A 57 -8.48 -2.03 -1.99
N SER A 58 -8.75 -2.78 -3.05
CA SER A 58 -9.66 -3.93 -3.07
C SER A 58 -9.33 -5.09 -2.10
N MET A 59 -8.21 -5.02 -1.38
CA MET A 59 -7.84 -6.06 -0.41
C MET A 59 -8.62 -5.85 0.89
N PRO A 60 -9.20 -6.90 1.50
CA PRO A 60 -10.12 -6.77 2.65
C PRO A 60 -9.60 -5.89 3.79
N ARG A 61 -8.35 -6.09 4.19
CA ARG A 61 -7.70 -5.30 5.27
C ARG A 61 -7.63 -3.79 4.98
N ALA A 62 -7.53 -3.39 3.71
CA ALA A 62 -7.49 -1.98 3.34
C ALA A 62 -8.90 -1.38 3.34
N ILE A 63 -9.90 -2.12 2.87
CA ILE A 63 -11.32 -1.74 2.96
C ILE A 63 -11.73 -1.55 4.42
N GLN A 64 -11.50 -2.56 5.26
CA GLN A 64 -11.81 -2.50 6.70
C GLN A 64 -11.07 -1.35 7.41
N THR A 65 -9.85 -1.03 6.96
CA THR A 65 -9.13 0.14 7.50
C THR A 65 -9.79 1.44 7.06
N ALA A 66 -10.17 1.57 5.79
CA ALA A 66 -10.85 2.76 5.28
C ALA A 66 -12.18 2.99 6.02
N GLU A 67 -12.99 1.95 6.18
CA GLU A 67 -14.25 1.98 6.95
C GLU A 67 -14.04 2.39 8.41
N SER A 68 -12.88 2.06 8.99
CA SER A 68 -12.57 2.44 10.38
C SER A 68 -12.10 3.88 10.56
N VAL A 69 -11.76 4.58 9.48
CA VAL A 69 -11.16 5.93 9.55
C VAL A 69 -11.93 6.98 8.74
N TYR A 70 -12.84 6.57 7.87
CA TYR A 70 -13.59 7.43 6.97
C TYR A 70 -15.07 7.03 7.00
N GLU A 71 -15.94 8.00 7.28
CA GLU A 71 -17.37 7.75 7.53
C GLU A 71 -18.23 7.79 6.26
N ASP A 72 -17.78 8.49 5.22
CA ASP A 72 -18.51 8.65 3.96
C ASP A 72 -18.18 7.54 2.94
N GLU A 73 -18.64 7.71 1.70
CA GLU A 73 -18.45 6.76 0.61
C GLU A 73 -16.97 6.47 0.33
N ILE A 74 -16.61 5.18 0.32
CA ILE A 74 -15.27 4.68 0.01
C ILE A 74 -15.26 4.09 -1.39
N ILE A 75 -14.40 4.62 -2.26
CA ILE A 75 -14.19 4.06 -3.59
C ILE A 75 -13.17 2.92 -3.52
N VAL A 76 -13.64 1.69 -3.69
CA VAL A 76 -12.79 0.50 -3.73
C VAL A 76 -12.18 0.33 -5.12
N THR A 77 -10.85 0.18 -5.20
CA THR A 77 -10.14 0.07 -6.48
C THR A 77 -8.96 -0.90 -6.45
N ASP A 78 -8.75 -1.60 -7.56
CA ASP A 78 -7.56 -2.43 -7.79
C ASP A 78 -6.31 -1.60 -8.11
N LEU A 79 -6.45 -0.31 -8.41
CA LEU A 79 -5.30 0.57 -8.68
C LEU A 79 -4.36 0.71 -7.47
N LEU A 80 -4.90 0.49 -6.26
CA LEU A 80 -4.15 0.55 -4.99
C LEU A 80 -3.71 -0.83 -4.46
N ARG A 81 -3.99 -1.93 -5.17
CA ARG A 81 -3.66 -3.29 -4.73
C ARG A 81 -2.15 -3.49 -4.57
N GLU A 82 -1.73 -4.13 -3.47
CA GLU A 82 -0.32 -4.31 -3.11
C GLU A 82 0.49 -5.03 -4.20
N VAL A 83 1.79 -4.71 -4.26
CA VAL A 83 2.73 -5.46 -5.09
C VAL A 83 2.88 -6.87 -4.49
N PRO A 84 2.66 -7.95 -5.26
CA PRO A 84 2.72 -9.31 -4.74
C PRO A 84 4.04 -9.61 -4.02
N PHE A 85 3.97 -10.40 -2.96
CA PHE A 85 5.18 -10.88 -2.30
C PHE A 85 6.01 -11.71 -3.30
N PRO A 86 7.33 -11.47 -3.40
CA PRO A 86 8.17 -12.23 -4.31
C PRO A 86 8.31 -13.67 -3.82
N THR A 87 7.49 -14.57 -4.36
CA THR A 87 7.62 -16.01 -4.12
C THR A 87 8.56 -16.64 -5.15
N ILE A 88 9.47 -17.48 -4.66
CA ILE A 88 10.36 -18.29 -5.50
C ILE A 88 9.94 -19.73 -5.31
N ASN A 89 9.59 -20.41 -6.40
CA ASN A 89 9.28 -21.83 -6.33
C ASN A 89 10.58 -22.58 -6.03
N SER A 90 10.69 -23.11 -4.81
CA SER A 90 11.87 -23.80 -4.32
C SER A 90 11.47 -24.82 -3.26
N ARG A 91 12.22 -25.92 -3.17
CA ARG A 91 12.10 -26.92 -2.12
C ARG A 91 12.86 -26.55 -0.84
N ILE A 92 13.62 -25.45 -0.87
CA ILE A 92 14.36 -24.95 0.29
C ILE A 92 13.35 -24.45 1.32
N ARG A 93 13.61 -24.73 2.61
CA ARG A 93 12.91 -24.10 3.72
C ARG A 93 13.82 -23.08 4.37
N LEU A 94 13.28 -21.93 4.73
CA LEU A 94 14.01 -20.85 5.38
C LEU A 94 13.11 -20.14 6.40
N PRO A 95 13.68 -19.47 7.41
CA PRO A 95 12.92 -18.52 8.22
C PRO A 95 12.26 -17.44 7.35
N PHE A 96 11.07 -16.97 7.73
CA PHE A 96 10.32 -15.95 6.97
C PHE A 96 11.14 -14.69 6.65
N LEU A 97 11.97 -14.22 7.61
CA LEU A 97 12.81 -13.05 7.38
C LEU A 97 13.84 -13.30 6.27
N ALA A 98 14.39 -14.51 6.17
CA ALA A 98 15.33 -14.88 5.11
C ALA A 98 14.63 -14.89 3.74
N TRP A 99 13.39 -15.38 3.66
CA TRP A 99 12.58 -15.25 2.45
C TRP A 99 12.36 -13.80 2.03
N ALA A 100 12.03 -12.91 2.98
CA ALA A 100 11.88 -11.49 2.70
C ALA A 100 13.18 -10.83 2.20
N ILE A 101 14.34 -11.24 2.75
CA ILE A 101 15.66 -10.76 2.31
C ILE A 101 15.97 -11.25 0.90
N ILE A 102 15.83 -12.55 0.64
CA ILE A 102 16.08 -13.14 -0.69
C ILE A 102 15.16 -12.50 -1.73
N GLY A 103 13.89 -12.33 -1.41
CA GLY A 103 12.93 -11.65 -2.28
C GLY A 103 13.41 -10.25 -2.70
N ARG A 104 13.98 -9.47 -1.77
CA ARG A 104 14.56 -8.15 -2.08
C ARG A 104 15.82 -8.23 -2.94
N LEU A 105 16.68 -9.21 -2.70
CA LEU A 105 17.93 -9.39 -3.46
C LEU A 105 17.67 -9.88 -4.89
N VAL A 106 16.66 -10.73 -5.07
CA VAL A 106 16.28 -11.29 -6.38
C VAL A 106 15.38 -10.35 -7.18
N ALA A 107 14.63 -9.47 -6.51
CA ALA A 107 13.75 -8.48 -7.15
C ALA A 107 14.36 -7.74 -8.35
N PRO A 108 15.57 -7.15 -8.29
CA PRO A 108 16.16 -6.46 -9.43
C PRO A 108 16.55 -7.38 -10.60
N PHE A 109 16.67 -8.69 -10.40
CA PHE A 109 17.07 -9.65 -11.44
C PHE A 109 15.90 -10.48 -11.99
N SER A 110 14.75 -10.46 -11.30
CA SER A 110 13.57 -11.22 -11.70
C SER A 110 12.70 -10.43 -12.67
N LYS A 111 12.62 -10.89 -13.93
CA LYS A 111 11.71 -10.32 -14.95
C LYS A 111 10.26 -10.27 -14.47
N ARG A 112 9.82 -11.28 -13.71
CA ARG A 112 8.47 -11.33 -13.11
C ARG A 112 8.26 -10.19 -12.12
N ILE A 113 9.19 -9.99 -11.19
CA ILE A 113 9.08 -8.93 -10.17
C ILE A 113 9.18 -7.55 -10.82
N GLN A 114 10.07 -7.36 -11.79
CA GLN A 114 10.15 -6.13 -12.57
C GLN A 114 8.84 -5.83 -13.31
N ALA A 115 8.20 -6.82 -13.92
CA ALA A 115 6.91 -6.67 -14.57
C ALA A 115 5.81 -6.27 -13.57
N GLN A 116 5.78 -6.86 -12.38
CA GLN A 116 4.83 -6.50 -11.31
C GLN A 116 5.04 -5.06 -10.80
N ILE A 117 6.29 -4.62 -10.67
CA ILE A 117 6.61 -3.22 -10.31
C ILE A 117 6.20 -2.27 -11.43
N LYS A 118 6.42 -2.65 -12.70
CA LYS A 118 6.00 -1.85 -13.86
C LYS A 118 4.48 -1.69 -13.88
N ASP A 119 3.74 -2.78 -13.71
CA ASP A 119 2.28 -2.77 -13.59
C ASP A 119 1.81 -1.86 -12.45
N ALA A 120 2.39 -2.00 -11.25
CA ALA A 120 2.04 -1.15 -10.12
C ALA A 120 2.29 0.34 -10.39
N ASN A 121 3.39 0.70 -11.06
CA ASN A 121 3.62 2.07 -11.49
C ASN A 121 2.59 2.53 -12.52
N GLN A 122 2.21 1.70 -13.49
CA GLN A 122 1.15 2.04 -14.46
C GLN A 122 -0.19 2.29 -13.75
N ARG A 123 -0.57 1.45 -12.79
CA ARG A 123 -1.78 1.65 -11.97
C ARG A 123 -1.74 2.96 -11.18
N ILE A 124 -0.58 3.29 -10.59
CA ILE A 124 -0.38 4.58 -9.91
C ILE A 124 -0.55 5.76 -10.89
N GLU A 125 0.03 5.67 -12.08
CA GLU A 125 -0.09 6.73 -13.09
C GLU A 125 -1.54 6.94 -13.51
N VAL A 126 -2.29 5.85 -13.74
CA VAL A 126 -3.74 5.90 -14.02
C VAL A 126 -4.48 6.61 -12.89
N LEU A 127 -4.28 6.17 -11.64
CA LEU A 127 -4.97 6.76 -10.48
C LEU A 127 -4.64 8.24 -10.33
N LEU A 128 -3.35 8.62 -10.37
CA LEU A 128 -2.94 10.00 -10.18
C LEU A 128 -3.39 10.91 -11.33
N ASN A 129 -3.56 10.37 -12.54
CA ASN A 129 -4.15 11.10 -13.66
C ASN A 129 -5.66 11.30 -13.44
N GLN A 130 -6.39 10.26 -13.04
CA GLN A 130 -7.82 10.38 -12.67
C GLN A 130 -8.02 11.46 -11.62
N LEU A 131 -7.27 11.37 -10.52
CA LEU A 131 -7.32 12.35 -9.44
C LEU A 131 -6.95 13.76 -9.93
N ALA A 132 -6.07 13.92 -10.92
CA ALA A 132 -5.72 15.24 -11.45
C ALA A 132 -6.87 15.92 -12.23
N PHE A 133 -7.74 15.14 -12.88
CA PHE A 133 -8.90 15.67 -13.61
C PHE A 133 -10.12 15.86 -12.71
N GLU A 134 -10.17 15.16 -11.58
CA GLU A 134 -11.21 15.36 -10.58
C GLU A 134 -10.97 16.65 -9.77
N ASN A 135 -12.05 17.35 -9.45
CA ASN A 135 -12.05 18.55 -8.59
C ASN A 135 -11.84 18.21 -7.09
N ASN A 136 -11.50 16.96 -6.78
CA ASN A 136 -11.21 16.54 -5.42
C ASN A 136 -9.87 17.13 -4.94
N GLU A 137 -9.94 18.09 -4.04
CA GLU A 137 -8.76 18.75 -3.48
C GLU A 137 -8.12 17.96 -2.32
N ARG A 138 -8.87 17.13 -1.59
CA ARG A 138 -8.40 16.45 -0.37
C ARG A 138 -8.72 14.96 -0.41
N VAL A 139 -7.79 14.16 -0.92
CA VAL A 139 -7.99 12.73 -1.23
C VAL A 139 -7.26 11.85 -0.22
N LEU A 140 -7.97 10.92 0.42
CA LEU A 140 -7.38 9.90 1.27
C LEU A 140 -7.20 8.59 0.50
N LEU A 141 -6.00 8.00 0.52
CA LEU A 141 -5.67 6.74 -0.14
C LEU A 141 -5.26 5.71 0.91
N VAL A 142 -6.07 4.66 1.08
CA VAL A 142 -5.83 3.56 2.01
C VAL A 142 -5.32 2.33 1.26
N GLY A 143 -4.12 1.87 1.61
CA GLY A 143 -3.47 0.79 0.89
C GLY A 143 -2.36 0.11 1.68
N HIS A 144 -1.24 -0.15 1.01
CA HIS A 144 -0.23 -1.08 1.50
C HIS A 144 1.18 -0.51 1.40
N GLY A 145 2.11 -1.11 2.13
CA GLY A 145 3.43 -0.53 2.32
C GLY A 145 4.28 -0.45 1.04
N GLY A 146 4.26 -1.50 0.20
CA GLY A 146 4.99 -1.52 -1.07
C GLY A 146 4.42 -0.50 -2.05
N MET A 147 3.10 -0.53 -2.26
CA MET A 147 2.36 0.42 -3.08
C MET A 147 2.61 1.88 -2.64
N MET A 148 2.58 2.18 -1.34
CA MET A 148 2.83 3.54 -0.82
C MET A 148 4.24 4.06 -1.15
N LEU A 149 5.26 3.19 -1.20
CA LEU A 149 6.62 3.60 -1.54
C LEU A 149 6.74 4.03 -3.01
N LEU A 150 6.06 3.29 -3.90
CA LEU A 150 5.96 3.63 -5.32
C LEU A 150 5.13 4.92 -5.50
N MET A 151 3.97 4.99 -4.84
CA MET A 151 3.06 6.15 -4.85
C MET A 151 3.79 7.43 -4.42
N ARG A 152 4.52 7.41 -3.31
CA ARG A 152 5.34 8.55 -2.86
C ARG A 152 6.30 9.03 -3.94
N THR A 153 6.93 8.10 -4.66
CA THR A 153 7.88 8.45 -5.71
C THR A 153 7.17 9.11 -6.89
N ALA A 154 6.00 8.61 -7.28
CA ALA A 154 5.17 9.20 -8.33
C ALA A 154 4.61 10.59 -7.94
N LEU A 155 4.17 10.75 -6.69
CA LEU A 155 3.72 12.04 -6.15
C LEU A 155 4.83 13.08 -6.18
N LYS A 156 6.04 12.72 -5.71
CA LYS A 156 7.20 13.62 -5.77
C LYS A 156 7.57 14.04 -7.19
N LYS A 157 7.52 13.10 -8.14
CA LYS A 157 7.74 13.40 -9.57
C LYS A 157 6.70 14.37 -10.14
N ARG A 158 5.47 14.37 -9.61
CA ARG A 158 4.39 15.31 -9.97
C ARG A 158 4.46 16.65 -9.21
N GLY A 159 5.49 16.88 -8.41
CA GLY A 159 5.68 18.14 -7.67
C GLY A 159 4.97 18.22 -6.33
N TYR A 160 4.48 17.09 -5.79
CA TYR A 160 3.98 17.07 -4.41
C TYR A 160 5.14 17.08 -3.41
N THR A 161 4.96 17.83 -2.33
CA THR A 161 5.84 17.86 -1.15
C THR A 161 5.21 17.02 -0.04
N GLY A 162 6.02 16.25 0.69
CA GLY A 162 5.52 15.41 1.77
C GLY A 162 6.62 14.55 2.42
N PRO A 163 6.27 13.77 3.45
CA PRO A 163 7.23 13.11 4.32
C PRO A 163 8.02 12.02 3.60
N ARG A 164 9.23 11.76 4.10
CA ARG A 164 10.05 10.62 3.67
C ARG A 164 9.83 9.45 4.61
N PHE A 165 9.40 8.31 4.08
CA PHE A 165 9.33 7.05 4.82
C PHE A 165 9.96 5.89 4.04
N ARG A 166 10.58 4.94 4.74
CA ARG A 166 11.07 3.68 4.14
C ARG A 166 10.18 2.49 4.49
N HIS A 167 9.56 2.56 5.66
CA HIS A 167 8.65 1.55 6.18
C HIS A 167 7.41 2.28 6.71
N PRO A 168 6.35 2.45 5.89
CA PRO A 168 5.14 3.11 6.36
C PRO A 168 4.51 2.28 7.48
N ARG A 169 4.21 2.96 8.59
CA ARG A 169 3.58 2.35 9.77
C ARG A 169 2.10 2.09 9.46
N ASN A 170 1.59 0.96 9.96
CA ASN A 170 0.15 0.65 9.89
C ASN A 170 -0.64 1.74 10.62
N GLY A 171 -1.77 2.18 10.05
CA GLY A 171 -2.65 3.16 10.68
C GLY A 171 -2.01 4.54 10.89
N MET A 172 -1.03 4.93 10.08
CA MET A 172 -0.40 6.25 10.13
C MET A 172 -0.65 7.01 8.83
N LEU A 173 -1.06 8.28 8.96
CA LEU A 173 -1.23 9.21 7.85
C LEU A 173 0.11 9.77 7.37
N TYR A 174 0.30 9.79 6.05
CA TYR A 174 1.38 10.50 5.36
C TYR A 174 0.80 11.47 4.34
N GLN A 175 0.77 12.76 4.69
CA GLN A 175 0.17 13.81 3.87
C GLN A 175 1.14 14.39 2.83
N PHE A 176 0.66 14.58 1.61
CA PHE A 176 1.37 15.18 0.49
C PHE A 176 0.57 16.35 -0.07
N GLU A 177 1.25 17.45 -0.38
CA GLU A 177 0.61 18.68 -0.83
C GLU A 177 1.26 19.20 -2.10
N LYS A 178 0.43 19.76 -2.98
CA LYS A 178 0.88 20.45 -4.19
C LYS A 178 0.11 21.77 -4.30
N SER A 179 0.86 22.86 -4.30
CA SER A 179 0.33 24.18 -4.62
C SER A 179 -0.12 24.19 -6.08
N GLU A 180 -1.32 24.70 -6.33
CA GLU A 180 -1.75 24.94 -7.70
C GLU A 180 -0.93 26.11 -8.25
N VAL A 181 -0.15 25.86 -9.29
CA VAL A 181 0.41 26.95 -10.09
C VAL A 181 -0.77 27.49 -10.89
N ARG A 182 -1.29 28.66 -10.50
CA ARG A 182 -2.19 29.43 -11.37
C ARG A 182 -1.49 29.58 -12.72
N ARG A 183 -2.02 28.95 -13.75
CA ARG A 183 -1.75 29.26 -15.15
C ARG A 183 -3.07 29.53 -15.84
#